data_AF-A0A7Y3GVI1-F1
#
_entry.id   AF-A0A7Y3GVI1-F1
#
_cell.length_a   1.000
_cell.length_b   1.000
_cell.length_c   1.000
_cell.angle_alpha   90.00
_cell.angle_beta   90.00
_cell.angle_gamma   90.00
#
_symmetry.space_group_name_H-M   'P 1'
#
loop_
_entity.id
_entity.type
_entity.pdbx_description
1 polymer ?
#
loop_
_entity_poly.entity_id
_entity_poly.type
_entity_poly.pdbx_seq_one_letter_code
_entity_poly.pdbx_strand_id
1 'polypeptide(L)'
;MTDLRDFRMWSVARLLGIAMLAFAALTTQASGISLATLVGGAPVPSGGLVFSDFEIQINGDLSTDLSSYDIAFSGSGLRLTGPLSGADGETGSVFLAYTVTATGSNDVSGASMLASNVANGPGAQAAVDAVLTDNGSAMTLAVLSTFDTGGIPGDAVTAASASFAPSTDLRVTSTILIDSAIVGGGFGGSARITAIEQQFVVTPEAETAALLTLGLLGLATAGRNRRPKRGGPLGQLA
;
A
#
# COMPACT_ATOMS: atom_id res chain seq x y z
N MET A 1 -4.94 -17.56 -54.81
CA MET A 1 -4.28 -18.56 -53.94
C MET A 1 -3.54 -17.78 -52.88
N THR A 2 -4.23 -17.48 -51.79
CA THR A 2 -3.74 -16.64 -50.69
C THR A 2 -3.81 -17.49 -49.43
N ASP A 3 -2.65 -17.62 -48.79
CA ASP A 3 -2.38 -18.52 -47.69
C ASP A 3 -3.04 -18.01 -46.40
N LEU A 4 -3.72 -18.92 -45.69
CA LEU A 4 -4.67 -18.64 -44.60
C LEU A 4 -4.16 -19.19 -43.26
N ARG A 5 -2.84 -19.31 -43.08
CA ARG A 5 -2.23 -20.08 -41.98
C ARG A 5 -1.62 -19.28 -40.82
N ASP A 6 -1.64 -17.94 -40.84
CA ASP A 6 -0.90 -17.15 -39.84
C ASP A 6 -1.74 -16.50 -38.72
N PHE A 7 -3.00 -16.88 -38.53
CA PHE A 7 -3.90 -16.20 -37.57
C PHE A 7 -4.13 -16.91 -36.22
N ARG A 8 -3.34 -17.93 -35.85
CA ARG A 8 -3.57 -18.70 -34.60
C ARG A 8 -2.49 -18.62 -33.52
N MET A 9 -1.50 -17.74 -33.63
CA MET A 9 -0.42 -17.63 -32.62
C MET A 9 -0.39 -16.32 -31.82
N TRP A 10 -1.48 -15.55 -31.83
CA TRP A 10 -1.54 -14.26 -31.11
C TRP A 10 -2.74 -14.17 -30.16
N SER A 11 -2.98 -15.21 -29.36
CA SER A 11 -4.09 -15.17 -28.38
C SER A 11 -3.82 -15.86 -27.04
N VAL A 12 -2.63 -16.44 -26.81
CA VAL A 12 -2.31 -17.11 -25.52
C VAL A 12 -1.51 -16.21 -24.57
N ALA A 13 -0.96 -15.09 -25.03
CA ALA A 13 -0.13 -14.20 -24.20
C ALA A 13 -0.89 -13.12 -23.41
N ARG A 14 -2.23 -13.05 -23.50
CA ARG A 14 -3.05 -11.99 -22.86
C ARG A 14 -3.90 -12.45 -21.66
N LEU A 15 -3.75 -13.69 -21.21
CA LEU A 15 -4.50 -14.24 -20.07
C LEU A 15 -3.73 -14.27 -18.75
N LEU A 16 -2.50 -13.73 -18.70
CA LEU A 16 -1.65 -13.69 -17.50
C LEU A 16 -1.49 -12.27 -16.90
N GLY A 17 -2.44 -11.36 -17.14
CA GLY A 17 -2.29 -9.94 -16.81
C GLY A 17 -3.39 -9.30 -15.97
N ILE A 18 -4.39 -10.06 -15.49
CA ILE A 18 -5.52 -9.49 -14.73
C ILE A 18 -5.90 -10.43 -13.57
N ALA A 19 -5.06 -10.49 -12.54
CA ALA A 19 -5.38 -11.21 -11.30
C ALA A 19 -4.92 -10.46 -10.03
N MET A 20 -4.81 -9.13 -10.09
CA MET A 20 -4.51 -8.27 -8.93
C MET A 20 -5.46 -7.08 -8.84
N LEU A 21 -6.78 -7.31 -8.92
CA LEU A 21 -7.76 -6.23 -8.74
C LEU A 21 -9.12 -6.80 -8.29
N ALA A 22 -9.12 -7.48 -7.14
CA ALA A 22 -10.35 -7.74 -6.39
C ALA A 22 -10.01 -8.22 -4.97
N PHE A 23 -9.34 -7.37 -4.18
CA PHE A 23 -9.43 -7.48 -2.73
C PHE A 23 -10.35 -6.36 -2.24
N ALA A 24 -11.65 -6.53 -2.48
CA ALA A 24 -12.67 -5.78 -1.75
C ALA A 24 -12.74 -6.37 -0.34
N ALA A 25 -11.72 -6.09 0.49
CA ALA A 25 -11.79 -6.34 1.91
C ALA A 25 -12.89 -5.45 2.47
N LEU A 26 -13.91 -6.07 3.03
CA LEU A 26 -14.88 -5.43 3.90
C LEU A 26 -14.11 -4.92 5.12
N THR A 27 -13.59 -3.70 5.06
CA THR A 27 -12.80 -3.11 6.15
C THR A 27 -13.76 -2.81 7.29
N THR A 28 -13.80 -3.68 8.30
CA THR A 28 -14.21 -3.23 9.64
C THR A 28 -13.24 -2.11 10.01
N GLN A 29 -13.71 -0.86 9.92
CA GLN A 29 -12.89 0.29 10.29
C GLN A 29 -12.58 0.14 11.79
N ALA A 30 -11.37 -0.32 12.09
CA ALA A 30 -10.85 -0.26 13.44
C ALA A 30 -10.91 1.21 13.89
N SER A 31 -11.37 1.44 15.12
CA SER A 31 -11.29 2.76 15.74
C SER A 31 -9.85 3.25 15.66
N GLY A 32 -9.63 4.43 15.07
CA GLY A 32 -8.31 5.04 14.98
C GLY A 32 -7.69 5.22 16.36
N ILE A 33 -6.37 5.09 16.43
CA ILE A 33 -5.55 5.42 17.60
C ILE A 33 -4.90 6.76 17.29
N SER A 34 -4.97 7.72 18.21
CA SER A 34 -4.35 9.02 17.98
C SER A 34 -2.82 8.93 17.92
N LEU A 35 -2.19 9.77 17.12
CA LEU A 35 -0.73 9.87 17.04
C LEU A 35 -0.11 10.15 18.41
N ALA A 36 -0.78 10.94 19.26
CA ALA A 36 -0.34 11.20 20.64
C ALA A 36 -0.14 9.91 21.46
N THR A 37 -0.93 8.87 21.20
CA THR A 37 -0.84 7.59 21.93
C THR A 37 0.29 6.70 21.39
N LEU A 38 0.66 6.87 20.12
CA LEU A 38 1.69 6.06 19.46
C LEU A 38 3.11 6.55 19.77
N VAL A 39 3.30 7.86 19.99
CA VAL A 39 4.61 8.41 20.37
C VAL A 39 4.99 7.93 21.77
N GLY A 40 6.04 7.10 21.84
CA GLY A 40 6.44 6.42 23.09
C GLY A 40 5.46 5.32 23.53
N GLY A 41 4.50 4.97 22.68
CA GLY A 41 3.52 3.91 22.91
C GLY A 41 4.09 2.51 22.71
N ALA A 42 3.28 1.50 23.04
CA ALA A 42 3.62 0.10 22.80
C ALA A 42 3.54 -0.24 21.29
N PRO A 43 4.33 -1.22 20.81
CA PRO A 43 4.22 -1.72 19.44
C PRO A 43 2.81 -2.22 19.11
N VAL A 44 2.35 -1.97 17.88
CA VAL A 44 1.02 -2.33 17.41
C VAL A 44 1.10 -3.46 16.37
N PRO A 45 0.59 -4.67 16.66
CA PRO A 45 0.54 -5.75 15.68
C PRO A 45 -0.65 -5.58 14.71
N SER A 46 -0.41 -5.78 13.41
CA SER A 46 -1.45 -5.79 12.37
C SER A 46 -1.00 -6.60 11.14
N GLY A 47 -1.84 -7.54 10.69
CA GLY A 47 -1.63 -8.24 9.41
C GLY A 47 -0.30 -8.99 9.24
N GLY A 48 0.26 -9.54 10.32
CA GLY A 48 1.58 -10.21 10.29
C GLY A 48 2.77 -9.26 10.43
N LEU A 49 2.51 -7.97 10.66
CA LEU A 49 3.50 -6.94 10.91
C LEU A 49 3.34 -6.39 12.33
N VAL A 50 4.41 -5.78 12.84
CA VAL A 50 4.42 -4.98 14.07
C VAL A 50 4.93 -3.59 13.72
N PHE A 51 4.17 -2.58 14.11
CA PHE A 51 4.50 -1.18 13.92
C PHE A 51 5.01 -0.59 15.24
N SER A 52 6.19 0.03 15.23
CA SER A 52 6.84 0.56 16.44
C SER A 52 7.64 1.83 16.16
N ASP A 53 8.22 2.39 17.23
CA ASP A 53 9.21 3.48 17.16
C ASP A 53 8.73 4.71 16.40
N PHE A 54 7.47 5.09 16.64
CA PHE A 54 6.85 6.26 16.05
C PHE A 54 7.53 7.55 16.52
N GLU A 55 7.99 8.32 15.54
CA GLU A 55 8.57 9.64 15.70
C GLU A 55 7.79 10.62 14.83
N ILE A 56 7.44 11.77 15.40
CA ILE A 56 6.56 12.73 14.76
C ILE A 56 7.09 14.13 15.02
N GLN A 57 7.18 14.92 13.97
CA GLN A 57 7.46 16.34 14.06
C GLN A 57 6.51 17.10 13.13
N ILE A 58 5.86 18.12 13.66
CA ILE A 58 4.98 19.02 12.90
C ILE A 58 5.62 20.40 12.90
N ASN A 59 5.74 21.00 11.72
CA ASN A 59 6.31 22.33 11.52
C ASN A 59 5.37 23.22 10.72
N GLY A 60 5.50 24.53 10.88
CA GLY A 60 4.69 25.54 10.19
C GLY A 60 3.34 25.78 10.85
N ASP A 61 2.33 26.02 10.04
CA ASP A 61 0.99 26.48 10.44
C ASP A 61 0.01 25.32 10.73
N LEU A 62 0.44 24.08 10.53
CA LEU A 62 -0.38 22.90 10.84
C LEU A 62 -0.58 22.73 12.35
N SER A 63 -1.72 22.16 12.74
CA SER A 63 -2.01 21.86 14.15
C SER A 63 -0.94 20.95 14.76
N THR A 64 -0.33 21.37 15.86
CA THR A 64 0.64 20.57 16.61
C THR A 64 -0.02 19.62 17.62
N ASP A 65 -1.35 19.65 17.74
CA ASP A 65 -2.09 18.73 18.60
C ASP A 65 -2.14 17.33 17.98
N LEU A 66 -1.22 16.46 18.42
CA LEU A 66 -1.12 15.08 17.96
C LEU A 66 -2.39 14.24 18.25
N SER A 67 -3.27 14.69 19.14
CA SER A 67 -4.53 13.99 19.39
C SER A 67 -5.57 14.17 18.29
N SER A 68 -5.40 15.18 17.43
CA SER A 68 -6.24 15.46 16.27
C SER A 68 -5.89 14.62 15.03
N TYR A 69 -4.84 13.81 15.11
CA TYR A 69 -4.40 12.93 14.03
C TYR A 69 -4.63 11.48 14.43
N ASP A 70 -5.34 10.75 13.58
CA ASP A 70 -5.71 9.36 13.81
C ASP A 70 -4.93 8.43 12.88
N ILE A 71 -4.44 7.33 13.45
CA ILE A 71 -3.89 6.20 12.72
C ILE A 71 -4.84 5.01 12.88
N ALA A 72 -5.32 4.49 11.76
CA ALA A 72 -6.04 3.23 11.71
C ALA A 72 -5.14 2.15 11.08
N PHE A 73 -4.99 1.01 11.74
CA PHE A 73 -4.29 -0.14 11.19
C PHE A 73 -5.30 -1.07 10.51
N SER A 74 -4.98 -1.54 9.30
CA SER A 74 -5.85 -2.45 8.55
C SER A 74 -5.01 -3.39 7.69
N GLY A 75 -5.17 -4.70 7.92
CA GLY A 75 -4.33 -5.69 7.26
C GLY A 75 -2.84 -5.43 7.51
N SER A 76 -2.05 -5.46 6.47
CA SER A 76 -0.61 -5.18 6.49
C SER A 76 -0.30 -3.69 6.23
N GLY A 77 -1.15 -2.78 6.66
CA GLY A 77 -0.99 -1.36 6.40
C GLY A 77 -1.53 -0.46 7.50
N LEU A 78 -1.34 0.84 7.29
CA LEU A 78 -1.87 1.90 8.13
C LEU A 78 -2.49 3.00 7.30
N ARG A 79 -3.40 3.75 7.92
CA ARG A 79 -4.03 4.93 7.36
C ARG A 79 -3.90 6.07 8.34
N LEU A 80 -3.35 7.19 7.88
CA LEU A 80 -3.32 8.46 8.59
C LEU A 80 -4.46 9.35 8.11
N THR A 81 -5.18 9.94 9.06
CA THR A 81 -6.18 10.99 8.85
C THR A 81 -5.98 12.10 9.88
N GLY A 82 -6.32 13.34 9.54
CA GLY A 82 -6.20 14.47 10.46
C GLY A 82 -6.37 15.81 9.76
N PRO A 83 -6.13 16.94 10.46
CA PRO A 83 -6.24 18.29 9.92
C PRO A 83 -5.02 18.66 9.04
N LEU A 84 -4.71 17.83 8.04
CA LEU A 84 -3.64 18.09 7.07
C LEU A 84 -4.16 19.04 5.98
N SER A 85 -4.34 20.31 6.32
CA SER A 85 -4.82 21.32 5.37
C SER A 85 -4.27 22.70 5.71
N GLY A 86 -4.12 23.52 4.68
CA GLY A 86 -3.78 24.94 4.80
C GLY A 86 -4.54 25.76 3.76
N ALA A 87 -4.79 27.03 4.09
CA ALA A 87 -5.39 28.00 3.19
C ALA A 87 -4.72 29.37 3.32
N ASP A 88 -4.92 30.22 2.32
CA ASP A 88 -4.55 31.64 2.38
C ASP A 88 -3.07 31.86 2.75
N GLY A 89 -2.18 31.05 2.18
CA GLY A 89 -0.73 31.16 2.36
C GLY A 89 -0.17 30.43 3.58
N GLU A 90 -1.00 29.71 4.33
CA GLU A 90 -0.55 28.75 5.32
C GLU A 90 0.35 27.68 4.69
N THR A 91 1.42 27.35 5.39
CA THR A 91 2.37 26.31 4.99
C THR A 91 2.69 25.41 6.18
N GLY A 92 2.93 24.13 5.93
CA GLY A 92 3.41 23.27 6.99
C GLY A 92 3.84 21.90 6.51
N SER A 93 4.51 21.18 7.40
CA SER A 93 4.96 19.83 7.13
C SER A 93 4.78 18.93 8.34
N VAL A 94 4.52 17.66 8.06
CA VAL A 94 4.53 16.60 9.06
C VAL A 94 5.59 15.58 8.66
N PHE A 95 6.57 15.40 9.53
CA PHE A 95 7.50 14.28 9.48
C PHE A 95 6.93 13.16 10.35
N LEU A 96 6.81 11.97 9.77
CA LEU A 96 6.36 10.76 10.44
C LEU A 96 7.36 9.64 10.12
N ALA A 97 8.04 9.12 11.12
CA ALA A 97 8.89 7.96 10.97
C ALA A 97 8.45 6.84 11.90
N TYR A 98 8.54 5.59 11.44
CA TYR A 98 8.17 4.41 12.22
C TYR A 98 8.85 3.17 11.66
N THR A 99 8.96 2.15 12.51
CA THR A 99 9.53 0.85 12.16
C THR A 99 8.40 -0.15 11.86
N VAL A 100 8.61 -0.98 10.84
CA VAL A 100 7.73 -2.08 10.45
C VAL A 100 8.52 -3.37 10.48
N THR A 101 8.22 -4.22 11.46
CA THR A 101 8.86 -5.52 11.61
C THR A 101 7.91 -6.64 11.19
N ALA A 102 8.33 -7.48 10.26
CA ALA A 102 7.60 -8.67 9.89
C ALA A 102 7.69 -9.73 11.00
N THR A 103 6.58 -10.42 11.28
CA THR A 103 6.51 -11.42 12.34
C THR A 103 6.43 -12.85 11.81
N GLY A 104 6.99 -13.79 12.56
CA GLY A 104 7.06 -15.19 12.17
C GLY A 104 8.01 -15.40 11.00
N SER A 105 7.56 -16.18 10.02
CA SER A 105 8.28 -16.50 8.79
C SER A 105 7.81 -15.65 7.61
N ASN A 106 7.61 -14.35 7.84
CA ASN A 106 7.13 -13.43 6.81
C ASN A 106 8.21 -12.40 6.49
N ASP A 107 8.23 -11.96 5.23
CA ASP A 107 9.02 -10.83 4.77
C ASP A 107 8.12 -9.76 4.16
N VAL A 108 8.60 -8.51 4.13
CA VAL A 108 8.00 -7.45 3.32
C VAL A 108 8.79 -7.30 2.03
N SER A 109 8.10 -7.36 0.89
CA SER A 109 8.72 -7.31 -0.46
C SER A 109 8.21 -6.18 -1.34
N GLY A 110 7.31 -5.35 -0.81
CA GLY A 110 6.76 -4.21 -1.52
C GLY A 110 5.94 -3.31 -0.63
N ALA A 111 5.68 -2.12 -1.12
CA ALA A 111 4.83 -1.14 -0.47
C ALA A 111 4.06 -0.32 -1.50
N SER A 112 2.90 0.18 -1.10
CA SER A 112 2.12 1.15 -1.86
C SER A 112 1.59 2.24 -0.95
N MET A 113 1.43 3.42 -1.51
CA MET A 113 0.88 4.59 -0.85
C MET A 113 -0.23 5.18 -1.73
N LEU A 114 -1.36 5.50 -1.10
CA LEU A 114 -2.46 6.23 -1.68
C LEU A 114 -2.67 7.49 -0.86
N ALA A 115 -2.70 8.65 -1.51
CA ALA A 115 -2.93 9.92 -0.83
C ALA A 115 -4.01 10.71 -1.55
N SER A 116 -4.96 11.24 -0.78
CA SER A 116 -6.04 12.10 -1.27
C SER A 116 -5.59 13.56 -1.22
N ASN A 117 -4.63 13.88 -2.08
CA ASN A 117 -4.01 15.21 -2.20
C ASN A 117 -4.92 16.12 -3.03
N VAL A 118 -5.19 17.32 -2.53
CA VAL A 118 -5.95 18.34 -3.26
C VAL A 118 -5.25 19.68 -3.07
N ALA A 119 -4.80 20.28 -4.16
CA ALA A 119 -4.25 21.62 -4.18
C ALA A 119 -5.05 22.50 -5.16
N ASN A 120 -5.52 23.65 -4.69
CA ASN A 120 -6.27 24.62 -5.48
C ASN A 120 -5.58 25.98 -5.44
N GLY A 121 -5.57 26.66 -6.59
CA GLY A 121 -4.94 27.97 -6.74
C GLY A 121 -3.49 27.89 -7.20
N PRO A 122 -2.99 28.89 -7.95
CA PRO A 122 -1.62 28.87 -8.47
C PRO A 122 -0.59 28.77 -7.34
N GLY A 123 0.32 27.80 -7.44
CA GLY A 123 1.41 27.62 -6.49
C GLY A 123 1.06 26.80 -5.24
N ALA A 124 -0.21 26.47 -5.01
CA ALA A 124 -0.57 25.55 -3.93
C ALA A 124 -0.01 24.14 -4.21
N GLN A 125 0.39 23.42 -3.16
CA GLN A 125 0.93 22.08 -3.24
C GLN A 125 0.48 21.24 -2.05
N ALA A 126 0.10 19.99 -2.34
CA ALA A 126 -0.10 18.95 -1.34
C ALA A 126 0.75 17.75 -1.76
N ALA A 127 1.71 17.32 -0.94
CA ALA A 127 2.60 16.22 -1.28
C ALA A 127 2.84 15.29 -0.10
N VAL A 128 3.08 14.02 -0.42
CA VAL A 128 3.54 13.00 0.51
C VAL A 128 4.67 12.24 -0.14
N ASP A 129 5.82 12.26 0.51
CA ASP A 129 6.97 11.44 0.17
C ASP A 129 7.22 10.45 1.29
N ALA A 130 7.48 9.19 0.96
CA ALA A 130 7.84 8.15 1.91
C ALA A 130 9.09 7.42 1.42
N VAL A 131 10.12 7.41 2.27
CA VAL A 131 11.37 6.67 2.04
C VAL A 131 11.32 5.40 2.88
N LEU A 132 11.53 4.25 2.23
CA LEU A 132 11.61 2.96 2.89
C LEU A 132 13.07 2.52 2.90
N THR A 133 13.57 2.23 4.09
CA THR A 133 14.94 1.77 4.32
C THR A 133 14.92 0.44 5.04
N ASP A 134 15.84 -0.45 4.70
CA ASP A 134 16.08 -1.65 5.47
C ASP A 134 16.77 -1.26 6.79
N ASN A 135 16.15 -1.55 7.92
CA ASN A 135 16.62 -1.07 9.22
C ASN A 135 17.92 -1.76 9.65
N GLY A 136 18.16 -3.00 9.21
CA GLY A 136 19.37 -3.76 9.52
C GLY A 136 20.61 -3.30 8.75
N SER A 137 20.42 -2.81 7.52
CA SER A 137 21.51 -2.39 6.62
C SER A 137 21.57 -0.89 6.33
N ALA A 138 20.56 -0.12 6.74
CA ALA A 138 20.35 1.29 6.40
C ALA A 138 20.30 1.57 4.88
N MET A 139 20.07 0.55 4.05
CA MET A 139 19.95 0.70 2.60
C MET A 139 18.55 1.21 2.24
N THR A 140 18.45 2.22 1.37
CA THR A 140 17.16 2.61 0.78
C THR A 140 16.65 1.53 -0.14
N LEU A 141 15.44 1.03 0.15
CA LEU A 141 14.76 0.00 -0.63
C LEU A 141 13.81 0.61 -1.66
N ALA A 142 13.09 1.66 -1.28
CA ALA A 142 12.12 2.33 -2.16
C ALA A 142 11.84 3.78 -1.73
N VAL A 143 11.33 4.56 -2.68
CA VAL A 143 10.74 5.88 -2.44
C VAL A 143 9.35 5.90 -3.08
N LEU A 144 8.34 6.29 -2.31
CA LEU A 144 6.97 6.47 -2.76
C LEU A 144 6.67 7.97 -2.71
N SER A 145 6.18 8.54 -3.81
CA SER A 145 5.85 9.97 -3.87
C SER A 145 4.49 10.16 -4.50
N THR A 146 3.68 11.00 -3.87
CA THR A 146 2.37 11.41 -4.35
C THR A 146 2.27 12.91 -4.17
N PHE A 147 1.75 13.63 -5.17
CA PHE A 147 1.61 15.07 -5.07
C PHE A 147 0.48 15.57 -5.95
N ASP A 148 -0.09 16.71 -5.54
CA ASP A 148 -0.98 17.53 -6.35
C ASP A 148 -0.49 18.99 -6.28
N THR A 149 -0.66 19.71 -7.38
CA THR A 149 -0.23 21.12 -7.52
C THR A 149 -1.35 21.95 -8.11
N GLY A 150 -1.74 23.00 -7.41
CA GLY A 150 -2.84 23.86 -7.79
C GLY A 150 -2.54 24.65 -9.07
N GLY A 151 -3.59 24.79 -9.89
CA GLY A 151 -3.51 25.40 -11.22
C GLY A 151 -3.33 24.39 -12.36
N ILE A 152 -3.16 23.10 -12.04
CA ILE A 152 -3.19 22.00 -13.00
C ILE A 152 -4.40 21.13 -12.67
N PRO A 153 -5.27 20.78 -13.63
CA PRO A 153 -6.29 19.76 -13.41
C PRO A 153 -5.61 18.41 -13.11
N GLY A 154 -5.59 18.01 -11.84
CA GLY A 154 -5.05 16.73 -11.38
C GLY A 154 -6.14 15.83 -10.81
N ASP A 155 -5.88 14.51 -10.81
CA ASP A 155 -6.70 13.58 -10.06
C ASP A 155 -6.44 13.80 -8.55
N ALA A 156 -7.50 14.06 -7.80
CA ALA A 156 -7.47 14.30 -6.35
C ALA A 156 -6.98 13.11 -5.51
N VAL A 157 -6.67 11.98 -6.15
CA VAL A 157 -6.18 10.75 -5.53
C VAL A 157 -5.03 10.23 -6.34
N THR A 158 -3.86 10.22 -5.73
CA THR A 158 -2.60 9.78 -6.34
C THR A 158 -2.08 8.54 -5.64
N ALA A 159 -1.56 7.59 -6.41
CA ALA A 159 -1.04 6.32 -5.92
C ALA A 159 0.41 6.13 -6.35
N ALA A 160 1.24 5.59 -5.45
CA ALA A 160 2.61 5.16 -5.72
C ALA A 160 2.80 3.73 -5.21
N SER A 161 3.61 2.93 -5.89
CA SER A 161 3.98 1.60 -5.43
C SER A 161 5.39 1.22 -5.86
N ALA A 162 6.01 0.36 -5.07
CA ALA A 162 7.34 -0.18 -5.33
C ALA A 162 7.44 -1.62 -4.81
N SER A 163 8.26 -2.41 -5.48
CA SER A 163 8.73 -3.71 -4.99
C SER A 163 10.24 -3.64 -4.73
N PHE A 164 10.71 -4.44 -3.78
CA PHE A 164 12.10 -4.48 -3.36
C PHE A 164 12.48 -5.89 -2.88
N ALA A 165 13.76 -6.09 -2.59
CA ALA A 165 14.22 -7.36 -2.02
C ALA A 165 13.54 -7.62 -0.66
N PRO A 166 13.13 -8.87 -0.35
CA PRO A 166 12.48 -9.17 0.92
C PRO A 166 13.27 -8.65 2.12
N SER A 167 12.58 -7.98 3.06
CA SER A 167 13.14 -7.47 4.31
C SER A 167 12.21 -7.77 5.46
N THR A 168 12.77 -8.14 6.61
CA THR A 168 12.03 -8.42 7.84
C THR A 168 11.89 -7.20 8.74
N ASP A 169 12.66 -6.14 8.50
CA ASP A 169 12.69 -4.95 9.35
C ASP A 169 12.92 -3.68 8.52
N LEU A 170 11.88 -2.85 8.44
CA LEU A 170 11.84 -1.66 7.60
C LEU A 170 11.71 -0.42 8.48
N ARG A 171 12.51 0.61 8.19
CA ARG A 171 12.25 1.96 8.68
C ARG A 171 11.58 2.76 7.57
N VAL A 172 10.40 3.28 7.88
CA VAL A 172 9.63 4.16 7.01
C VAL A 172 9.81 5.59 7.50
N THR A 173 10.10 6.50 6.60
CA THR A 173 10.22 7.92 6.88
C THR A 173 9.40 8.70 5.88
N SER A 174 8.32 9.29 6.35
CA SER A 174 7.36 10.03 5.55
C SER A 174 7.44 11.52 5.83
N THR A 175 7.45 12.32 4.77
CA THR A 175 7.33 13.78 4.82
C THR A 175 6.05 14.16 4.10
N ILE A 176 5.15 14.83 4.81
CA ILE A 176 3.90 15.36 4.31
C ILE A 176 4.07 16.86 4.21
N LEU A 177 3.80 17.43 3.04
CA LEU A 177 3.93 18.85 2.76
C LEU A 177 2.57 19.44 2.37
N ILE A 178 2.23 20.56 3.00
CA ILE A 178 1.08 21.39 2.68
C ILE A 178 1.60 22.81 2.42
N ASP A 179 1.33 23.34 1.25
CA ASP A 179 1.63 24.73 0.88
C ASP A 179 0.42 25.32 0.18
N SER A 180 -0.20 26.35 0.75
CA SER A 180 -1.38 26.99 0.17
C SER A 180 -1.07 28.33 -0.52
N ALA A 181 0.18 28.52 -0.94
CA ALA A 181 0.79 29.69 -1.56
C ALA A 181 -0.18 30.80 -2.05
N ILE A 182 0.09 32.04 -1.63
CA ILE A 182 -0.55 33.23 -2.21
C ILE A 182 0.31 33.72 -3.38
N VAL A 183 -0.17 33.52 -4.61
CA VAL A 183 0.51 34.04 -5.80
C VAL A 183 -0.28 35.22 -6.39
N GLY A 184 0.32 36.41 -6.31
CA GLY A 184 -0.04 37.57 -7.14
C GLY A 184 -1.48 38.10 -6.99
N GLY A 185 -1.72 38.93 -5.97
CA GLY A 185 -2.84 39.90 -6.00
C GLY A 185 -4.13 39.51 -5.28
N GLY A 186 -4.16 38.44 -4.50
CA GLY A 186 -5.18 38.26 -3.44
C GLY A 186 -6.18 37.11 -3.59
N PHE A 187 -6.00 36.19 -4.55
CA PHE A 187 -6.69 34.90 -4.50
C PHE A 187 -5.80 33.91 -3.75
N GLY A 188 -6.22 33.49 -2.55
CA GLY A 188 -5.50 32.49 -1.75
C GLY A 188 -5.58 31.11 -2.39
N GLY A 189 -4.48 30.35 -2.28
CA GLY A 189 -4.50 28.93 -2.55
C GLY A 189 -5.10 28.16 -1.38
N SER A 190 -5.40 26.88 -1.60
CA SER A 190 -5.68 25.92 -0.53
C SER A 190 -5.03 24.60 -0.87
N ALA A 191 -4.49 23.91 0.12
CA ALA A 191 -3.92 22.59 -0.03
C ALA A 191 -4.41 21.70 1.11
N ARG A 192 -4.78 20.46 0.81
CA ARG A 192 -5.25 19.50 1.81
C ARG A 192 -4.93 18.07 1.43
N ILE A 193 -4.76 17.23 2.45
CA ILE A 193 -4.58 15.79 2.33
C ILE A 193 -5.59 15.14 3.29
N THR A 194 -6.65 14.55 2.76
CA THR A 194 -7.71 14.01 3.64
C THR A 194 -7.33 12.69 4.29
N ALA A 195 -6.55 11.86 3.58
CA ALA A 195 -6.07 10.58 4.07
C ALA A 195 -4.79 10.19 3.35
N ILE A 196 -3.94 9.47 4.06
CA ILE A 196 -2.75 8.79 3.53
C ILE A 196 -2.87 7.33 3.93
N GLU A 197 -2.98 6.44 2.97
CA GLU A 197 -3.04 5.00 3.19
C GLU A 197 -1.73 4.37 2.69
N GLN A 198 -1.03 3.67 3.58
CA GLN A 198 0.18 2.94 3.27
C GLN A 198 -0.05 1.46 3.51
N GLN A 199 0.24 0.63 2.50
CA GLN A 199 0.04 -0.81 2.50
C GLN A 199 1.36 -1.51 2.19
N PHE A 200 1.63 -2.62 2.88
CA PHE A 200 2.82 -3.43 2.67
C PHE A 200 2.44 -4.79 2.07
N VAL A 201 3.27 -5.27 1.14
CA VAL A 201 3.13 -6.61 0.54
C VAL A 201 3.92 -7.58 1.41
N VAL A 202 3.18 -8.39 2.17
CA VAL A 202 3.76 -9.45 3.01
C VAL A 202 3.84 -10.74 2.21
N THR A 203 5.05 -11.27 2.08
CA THR A 203 5.32 -12.53 1.39
C THR A 203 5.65 -13.59 2.44
N PRO A 204 4.94 -14.74 2.46
CA PRO A 204 5.36 -15.87 3.27
C PRO A 204 6.76 -16.34 2.84
N GLU A 205 7.58 -16.78 3.79
CA GLU A 205 8.91 -17.32 3.52
C GLU A 205 8.88 -18.33 2.38
N ALA A 206 9.98 -18.36 1.61
CA ALA A 206 10.14 -19.24 0.46
C ALA A 206 9.86 -20.72 0.78
N GLU A 207 10.09 -21.16 2.02
CA GLU A 207 9.77 -22.52 2.47
C GLU A 207 8.27 -22.82 2.45
N THR A 208 7.44 -21.86 2.85
CA THR A 208 5.98 -22.02 2.82
C THR A 208 5.48 -22.12 1.38
N ALA A 209 6.05 -21.32 0.47
CA ALA A 209 5.76 -21.42 -0.95
C ALA A 209 6.22 -22.76 -1.54
N ALA A 210 7.37 -23.28 -1.11
CA ALA A 210 7.88 -24.59 -1.49
C ALA A 210 6.97 -25.73 -0.96
N LEU A 211 6.52 -25.66 0.29
CA LEU A 211 5.60 -26.64 0.86
C LEU A 211 4.23 -26.61 0.20
N LEU A 212 3.71 -25.42 -0.14
CA LEU A 212 2.46 -25.27 -0.88
C LEU A 212 2.57 -25.89 -2.27
N THR A 213 3.65 -25.60 -3.00
CA THR A 213 3.88 -26.17 -4.33
C THR A 213 4.06 -27.68 -4.28
N LEU A 214 4.81 -28.21 -3.32
CA LEU A 214 4.94 -29.65 -3.09
C LEU A 214 3.60 -30.30 -2.71
N GLY A 215 2.81 -29.65 -1.86
CA GLY A 215 1.47 -30.11 -1.48
C GLY A 215 0.51 -30.17 -2.66
N LEU A 216 0.50 -29.14 -3.52
CA LEU A 216 -0.31 -29.09 -4.74
C LEU A 216 0.13 -30.15 -5.76
N LEU A 217 1.44 -30.38 -5.91
CA LEU A 217 1.98 -31.46 -6.73
C LEU A 217 1.57 -32.84 -6.20
N GLY A 218 1.61 -33.03 -4.88
CA GLY A 218 1.12 -34.25 -4.22
C GLY A 218 -0.37 -34.50 -4.48
N LEU A 219 -1.19 -33.45 -4.39
CA LEU A 219 -2.64 -33.56 -4.67
C LEU A 219 -2.92 -33.87 -6.14
N ALA A 220 -2.22 -33.21 -7.06
CA ALA A 220 -2.38 -33.43 -8.50
C ALA A 220 -1.98 -34.86 -8.92
N THR A 221 -0.93 -35.41 -8.33
CA THR A 221 -0.49 -36.79 -8.58
C THR A 221 -1.46 -37.81 -7.98
N ALA A 222 -1.95 -37.59 -6.74
CA ALA A 222 -2.96 -38.45 -6.12
C ALA A 222 -4.32 -38.45 -6.86
N GLY A 223 -4.73 -37.31 -7.43
CA GLY A 223 -5.98 -37.16 -8.17
C GLY A 223 -6.05 -37.99 -9.46
N ARG A 224 -4.90 -38.22 -10.13
CA ARG A 224 -4.83 -39.00 -11.38
C ARG A 224 -5.21 -40.48 -11.22
N ASN A 225 -5.11 -41.04 -10.02
CA ASN A 225 -5.41 -42.46 -9.77
C ASN A 225 -6.90 -42.75 -9.55
N ARG A 226 -7.76 -41.73 -9.46
CA ARG A 226 -9.22 -41.91 -9.42
C ARG A 226 -9.79 -41.99 -10.83
N ARG A 227 -9.36 -42.98 -11.63
CA ARG A 227 -10.16 -43.39 -12.77
C ARG A 227 -11.47 -43.98 -12.22
N PRO A 228 -12.65 -43.45 -12.56
CA PRO A 228 -13.89 -44.10 -12.19
C PRO A 228 -13.83 -45.52 -12.77
N LYS A 229 -14.02 -46.53 -11.92
CA LYS A 229 -14.31 -47.88 -12.39
C LYS A 229 -15.56 -47.74 -13.25
N ARG A 230 -15.35 -47.63 -14.56
CA ARG A 230 -16.41 -47.57 -15.57
C ARG A 230 -17.25 -48.81 -15.30
N GLY A 231 -18.49 -48.58 -14.88
CA GLY A 231 -19.44 -49.63 -14.54
C GLY A 231 -19.41 -50.70 -15.62
N GLY A 232 -19.33 -51.95 -15.17
CA GLY A 232 -19.30 -53.12 -16.04
C GLY A 232 -20.48 -53.14 -17.02
N PRO A 233 -20.35 -53.88 -18.12
CA PRO A 233 -21.36 -53.95 -19.15
C PRO A 233 -22.69 -54.42 -18.56
N LEU A 234 -23.70 -53.54 -18.61
CA LEU A 234 -25.11 -53.93 -18.56
C LEU A 234 -25.39 -54.70 -19.85
N GLY A 235 -25.10 -56.00 -19.81
CA GLY A 235 -25.33 -56.91 -20.92
C GLY A 235 -25.94 -58.21 -20.40
N GLN A 236 -27.15 -58.47 -20.90
CA GLN A 236 -27.83 -59.76 -20.96
C GLN A 236 -28.58 -60.22 -19.71
N LEU A 237 -29.83 -59.78 -19.62
CA LEU A 237 -30.90 -60.72 -19.32
C LEU A 237 -31.82 -60.80 -20.54
N ALA A 238 -32.08 -62.04 -20.91
CA ALA A 238 -32.85 -62.53 -22.04
C ALA A 238 -34.36 -62.25 -21.90
#